data_AF-A0A2G9PQ25-F1
#
_entry.id   AF-A0A2G9PQ25-F1
#
_cell.length_a   1.000
_cell.length_b   1.000
_cell.length_c   1.000
_cell.angle_alpha   90.00
_cell.angle_beta   90.00
_cell.angle_gamma   90.00
#
_symmetry.space_group_name_H-M   'P 1'
#
loop_
_entity.id
_entity.type
_entity.pdbx_description
1 polymer ?
#
loop_
_entity_poly.entity_id
_entity_poly.type
_entity_poly.pdbx_seq_one_letter_code
_entity_poly.pdbx_strand_id
1 'polypeptide(L)'
;YQQTSEWQGLYGSLEVQMTLEDASGNVFYNWTSFNVNNGEVYFSRYGDVDFANILDPLASFVPYVQNVYGVANTTGADNLTSTFVDGVHTNFEINGTSITSPTPRVLTYNYTNSPIFETVLLREGGVNRDVYAAIIHENTVGFDGTTVDYQALLPIQTSTGFAQYYVYAELS
;
A
#
# COMPACT_ATOMS: atom_id res chain seq x y z
N TYR A 1 5.27 25.70 -0.10
CA TYR A 1 5.32 24.24 -0.35
C TYR A 1 5.66 24.03 -1.81
N GLN A 2 6.55 23.07 -2.11
CA GLN A 2 6.91 22.68 -3.47
C GLN A 2 6.29 21.31 -3.73
N GLN A 3 5.71 21.11 -4.91
CA GLN A 3 5.18 19.82 -5.33
C GLN A 3 6.34 18.91 -5.77
N THR A 4 6.29 17.65 -5.34
CA THR A 4 7.20 16.58 -5.76
C THR A 4 6.77 16.00 -7.10
N SER A 5 7.74 15.48 -7.85
CA SER A 5 7.57 14.75 -9.12
C SER A 5 7.88 13.26 -9.00
N GLU A 6 8.08 12.76 -7.78
CA GLU A 6 8.60 11.43 -7.49
C GLU A 6 7.52 10.51 -6.92
N TRP A 7 6.38 11.08 -6.52
CA TRP A 7 5.33 10.37 -5.78
C TRP A 7 3.93 10.59 -6.34
N GLN A 8 3.09 9.59 -6.11
CA GLN A 8 1.64 9.69 -6.18
C GLN A 8 1.04 9.18 -4.88
N GLY A 9 -0.01 9.86 -4.40
CA GLY A 9 -0.81 9.40 -3.28
C GLY A 9 -2.05 8.68 -3.78
N LEU A 10 -2.35 7.51 -3.23
CA LEU A 10 -3.63 6.83 -3.39
C LEU A 10 -4.30 6.71 -2.04
N TYR A 11 -5.60 6.96 -1.97
CA TYR A 11 -6.38 6.89 -0.74
C TYR A 11 -7.83 6.60 -1.06
N GLY A 12 -8.54 5.98 -0.13
CA GLY A 12 -9.95 5.68 -0.34
C GLY A 12 -10.54 4.83 0.77
N SER A 13 -11.80 4.46 0.56
CA SER A 13 -12.56 3.58 1.44
C SER A 13 -12.79 2.23 0.77
N LEU A 14 -12.99 1.21 1.59
CA LEU A 14 -13.31 -0.15 1.21
C LEU A 14 -14.69 -0.52 1.76
N GLU A 15 -15.60 -0.86 0.86
CA GLU A 15 -16.90 -1.41 1.21
C GLU A 15 -17.04 -2.80 0.61
N VAL A 16 -17.33 -3.81 1.44
CA VAL A 16 -17.62 -5.16 0.98
C VAL A 16 -19.08 -5.48 1.18
N GLN A 17 -19.74 -5.85 0.09
CA GLN A 17 -21.12 -6.35 0.09
C GLN A 17 -21.11 -7.83 -0.22
N MET A 18 -21.77 -8.62 0.62
CA MET A 18 -21.93 -10.06 0.39
C MET A 18 -23.41 -10.38 0.20
N THR A 19 -23.72 -10.94 -0.96
CA THR A 19 -25.08 -11.36 -1.33
C THR A 19 -25.11 -12.85 -1.65
N LEU A 20 -26.23 -13.49 -1.31
CA LEU A 20 -26.58 -14.82 -1.82
C LEU A 20 -27.56 -14.60 -2.97
N GLU A 21 -27.12 -14.89 -4.18
CA GLU A 21 -27.87 -14.65 -5.42
C GLU A 21 -28.11 -15.94 -6.18
N ASP A 22 -29.22 -15.99 -6.93
CA ASP A 22 -29.42 -17.00 -7.96
C ASP A 22 -28.70 -16.64 -9.27
N ALA A 23 -28.75 -17.55 -10.26
CA ALA A 23 -28.10 -17.34 -11.56
C ALA A 23 -28.70 -16.18 -12.39
N SER A 24 -29.84 -15.62 -11.97
CA SER A 24 -30.48 -14.45 -12.60
C SER A 24 -30.21 -13.14 -11.85
N GLY A 25 -29.39 -13.17 -10.79
CA GLY A 25 -29.07 -12.01 -9.97
C GLY A 25 -30.16 -11.65 -8.95
N ASN A 26 -31.11 -12.54 -8.68
CA ASN A 26 -32.10 -12.29 -7.62
C ASN A 26 -31.44 -12.52 -6.26
N VAL A 27 -31.40 -11.48 -5.43
CA VAL A 27 -30.83 -11.54 -4.07
C VAL A 27 -31.78 -12.27 -3.13
N PHE A 28 -31.37 -13.46 -2.69
CA PHE A 28 -32.05 -14.22 -1.64
C PHE A 28 -31.72 -13.67 -0.25
N TYR A 29 -30.46 -13.28 -0.02
CA TYR A 29 -30.02 -12.69 1.24
C TYR A 29 -28.87 -11.70 1.02
N ASN A 30 -28.85 -10.64 1.83
CA ASN A 30 -27.78 -9.65 1.86
C ASN A 30 -27.25 -9.57 3.30
N TRP A 31 -26.00 -9.99 3.50
CA TRP A 31 -25.28 -9.64 4.70
C TRP A 31 -24.75 -8.24 4.46
N THR A 32 -25.42 -7.24 5.06
CA THR A 32 -25.14 -5.80 4.92
C THR A 32 -23.64 -5.50 4.95
N SER A 33 -23.25 -4.42 4.27
CA SER A 33 -21.88 -3.88 4.19
C SER A 33 -21.07 -4.18 5.45
N PHE A 34 -20.06 -5.03 5.32
CA PHE A 34 -19.09 -5.25 6.38
C PHE A 34 -18.12 -4.09 6.35
N ASN A 35 -17.95 -3.43 7.50
CA ASN A 35 -16.80 -2.56 7.67
C ASN A 35 -15.57 -3.44 7.72
N VAL A 36 -14.55 -3.09 6.94
CA VAL A 36 -13.26 -3.77 6.96
C VAL A 36 -12.45 -3.12 8.07
N ASN A 37 -12.37 -3.81 9.20
CA ASN A 37 -11.71 -3.25 10.38
C ASN A 37 -10.20 -3.49 10.35
N ASN A 38 -9.75 -4.55 9.67
CA ASN A 38 -8.34 -4.92 9.53
C ASN A 38 -8.06 -5.49 8.14
N GLY A 39 -6.81 -5.39 7.72
CA GLY A 39 -6.31 -5.94 6.46
C GLY A 39 -5.42 -4.95 5.72
N GLU A 40 -5.13 -5.27 4.47
CA GLU A 40 -4.19 -4.52 3.65
C GLU A 40 -4.70 -4.33 2.22
N VAL A 41 -4.38 -3.17 1.67
CA VAL A 41 -4.50 -2.92 0.23
C VAL A 41 -3.11 -3.01 -0.38
N TYR A 42 -2.94 -3.95 -1.31
CA TYR A 42 -1.68 -4.16 -2.01
C TYR A 42 -1.64 -3.45 -3.34
N PHE A 43 -0.51 -2.82 -3.64
CA PHE A 43 -0.24 -2.14 -4.89
C PHE A 43 1.02 -2.73 -5.52
N SER A 44 0.92 -3.13 -6.79
CA SER A 44 2.10 -3.51 -7.57
C SER A 44 1.96 -3.03 -9.01
N ARG A 45 3.09 -2.74 -9.66
CA ARG A 45 3.09 -2.44 -11.10
C ARG A 45 2.89 -3.69 -11.97
N TYR A 46 2.89 -4.85 -11.35
CA TYR A 46 2.81 -6.14 -12.01
C TYR A 46 1.42 -6.75 -11.74
N GLY A 47 0.76 -7.21 -12.80
CA GLY A 47 -0.61 -7.75 -12.73
C GLY A 47 -0.67 -9.22 -12.33
N ASP A 48 0.48 -9.83 -12.07
CA ASP A 48 0.70 -11.25 -11.83
C ASP A 48 1.57 -11.45 -10.58
N VAL A 49 1.23 -10.75 -9.49
CA VAL A 49 1.92 -10.86 -8.20
C VAL A 49 1.69 -12.26 -7.62
N ASP A 50 2.78 -12.95 -7.28
CA ASP A 50 2.72 -14.20 -6.54
C ASP A 50 2.72 -13.93 -5.02
N PHE A 51 1.52 -13.82 -4.46
CA PHE A 51 1.33 -13.61 -3.02
C PHE A 51 1.89 -14.74 -2.15
N ALA A 52 2.10 -15.94 -2.71
CA ALA A 52 2.70 -17.04 -1.98
C ALA A 52 4.21 -16.87 -1.76
N ASN A 53 4.85 -15.96 -2.50
CA ASN A 53 6.28 -15.71 -2.48
C ASN A 53 6.62 -14.28 -2.01
N ILE A 54 5.75 -13.63 -1.24
CA ILE A 54 6.05 -12.32 -0.65
C ILE A 54 7.04 -12.47 0.50
N LEU A 55 8.02 -11.58 0.52
CA LEU A 55 9.09 -11.49 1.50
C LEU A 55 9.01 -10.14 2.19
N ASP A 56 9.37 -10.14 3.48
CA ASP A 56 9.67 -8.96 4.29
C ASP A 56 11.12 -8.52 4.02
N PRO A 57 11.36 -7.45 3.22
CA PRO A 57 12.71 -7.04 2.87
C PRO A 57 13.32 -6.14 3.95
N LEU A 58 14.65 -6.05 3.97
CA LEU A 58 15.36 -4.99 4.71
C LEU A 58 15.46 -3.71 3.86
N ALA A 59 15.79 -2.57 4.48
CA ALA A 59 16.05 -1.29 3.81
C ALA A 59 17.06 -1.36 2.65
N SER A 60 17.93 -2.38 2.61
CA SER A 60 18.84 -2.62 1.49
C SER A 60 18.16 -2.95 0.17
N PHE A 61 16.86 -3.29 0.16
CA PHE A 61 16.06 -3.46 -1.05
C PHE A 61 15.61 -2.13 -1.65
N VAL A 62 15.47 -1.08 -0.84
CA VAL A 62 14.93 0.23 -1.26
C VAL A 62 15.78 0.89 -2.37
N PRO A 63 17.13 0.88 -2.33
CA PRO A 63 17.94 1.39 -3.43
C PRO A 63 17.72 0.65 -4.76
N TYR A 64 17.45 -0.66 -4.72
CA TYR A 64 17.11 -1.41 -5.93
C TYR A 64 15.79 -0.87 -6.52
N VAL A 65 14.76 -0.75 -5.70
CA VAL A 65 13.45 -0.21 -6.13
C VAL A 65 13.61 1.20 -6.68
N GLN A 66 14.37 2.07 -6.01
CA GLN A 66 14.65 3.43 -6.45
C GLN A 66 15.22 3.50 -7.87
N ASN A 67 16.16 2.60 -8.19
CA ASN A 67 16.72 2.51 -9.54
C ASN A 67 15.69 2.09 -10.58
N VAL A 68 14.76 1.18 -10.22
CA VAL A 68 13.71 0.75 -11.15
C VAL A 68 12.78 1.92 -11.51
N TYR A 69 12.46 2.80 -10.55
CA TYR A 69 11.64 4.00 -10.79
C TYR A 69 12.41 5.16 -11.44
N GLY A 70 13.73 5.03 -11.61
CA GLY A 70 14.56 6.07 -12.21
C GLY A 70 14.71 7.32 -11.34
N VAL A 71 14.54 7.20 -10.02
CA VAL A 71 14.71 8.33 -9.10
C VAL A 71 16.20 8.61 -8.94
N ALA A 72 16.68 9.61 -9.68
CA ALA A 72 18.11 9.96 -9.76
C ALA A 72 18.63 10.70 -8.51
N ASN A 73 17.73 11.30 -7.71
CA ASN A 73 18.08 12.09 -6.54
C ASN A 73 18.40 11.20 -5.32
N THR A 74 19.56 10.53 -5.31
CA THR A 74 19.91 9.56 -4.26
C THR A 74 20.32 10.19 -2.92
N THR A 75 20.45 11.52 -2.83
CA THR A 75 20.95 12.24 -1.64
C THR A 75 19.99 13.31 -1.10
N GLY A 76 18.95 13.68 -1.86
CA GLY A 76 17.92 14.59 -1.40
C GLY A 76 16.91 13.94 -0.45
N ALA A 77 16.06 14.75 0.17
CA ALA A 77 14.97 14.24 1.01
C ALA A 77 13.85 13.58 0.18
N ASP A 78 13.74 13.94 -1.09
CA ASP A 78 12.71 13.46 -2.02
C ASP A 78 13.21 12.23 -2.81
N ASN A 79 13.32 11.09 -2.12
CA ASN A 79 13.70 9.82 -2.72
C ASN A 79 13.27 8.61 -1.87
N LEU A 80 13.24 7.42 -2.49
CA LEU A 80 12.77 6.21 -1.82
C LEU A 80 13.63 5.85 -0.62
N THR A 81 14.96 5.96 -0.70
CA THR A 81 15.86 5.58 0.41
C THR A 81 15.74 6.46 1.65
N SER A 82 15.22 7.69 1.51
CA SER A 82 14.96 8.63 2.60
C SER A 82 13.52 8.55 3.10
N THR A 83 12.60 8.05 2.26
CA THR A 83 11.17 7.96 2.54
C THR A 83 10.77 6.60 3.14
N PHE A 84 11.25 5.50 2.54
CA PHE A 84 11.01 4.15 3.00
C PHE A 84 12.20 3.67 3.80
N VAL A 85 12.07 3.73 5.13
CA VAL A 85 13.11 3.33 6.07
C VAL A 85 12.58 2.24 6.99
N ASP A 86 13.46 1.37 7.47
CA ASP A 86 13.09 0.30 8.39
C ASP A 86 12.42 0.88 9.63
N GLY A 87 11.19 0.44 9.92
CA GLY A 87 10.42 0.93 11.05
C GLY A 87 9.35 -0.05 11.52
N VAL A 88 8.72 0.29 12.65
CA VAL A 88 7.66 -0.50 13.27
C VAL A 88 6.30 -0.17 12.69
N HIS A 89 5.65 -1.12 12.03
CA HIS A 89 4.28 -1.03 11.54
C HIS A 89 3.34 -2.00 12.23
N THR A 90 2.04 -1.83 12.01
CA THR A 90 1.03 -2.82 12.38
C THR A 90 1.37 -4.17 11.76
N ASN A 91 1.44 -5.24 12.56
CA ASN A 91 1.76 -6.58 12.09
C ASN A 91 0.62 -7.16 11.26
N PHE A 92 0.96 -7.92 10.22
CA PHE A 92 0.01 -8.61 9.35
C PHE A 92 0.62 -9.89 8.79
N GLU A 93 -0.17 -10.68 8.07
CA GLU A 93 0.24 -11.95 7.50
C GLU A 93 -0.15 -12.01 6.02
N ILE A 94 0.75 -12.54 5.18
CA ILE A 94 0.48 -12.81 3.77
C ILE A 94 0.73 -14.30 3.53
N ASN A 95 -0.32 -15.05 3.21
CA ASN A 95 -0.23 -16.48 2.91
C ASN A 95 0.60 -17.26 3.97
N GLY A 96 0.32 -17.07 5.26
CA GLY A 96 1.07 -17.73 6.34
C GLY A 96 2.43 -17.10 6.69
N THR A 97 2.88 -16.09 5.96
CA THR A 97 4.13 -15.37 6.23
C THR A 97 3.83 -14.12 7.04
N SER A 98 4.24 -14.10 8.30
CA SER A 98 4.12 -12.91 9.14
C SER A 98 5.08 -11.82 8.66
N ILE A 99 4.55 -10.63 8.39
CA ILE A 99 5.33 -9.42 8.13
C ILE A 99 5.43 -8.69 9.45
N THR A 100 6.64 -8.69 10.01
CA THR A 100 6.89 -8.19 11.36
C THR A 100 8.12 -7.32 11.33
N SER A 101 7.94 -6.09 11.80
CA SER A 101 8.97 -5.06 11.77
C SER A 101 10.32 -5.48 12.37
N PRO A 102 11.45 -4.93 11.88
CA PRO A 102 11.58 -3.73 11.04
C PRO A 102 11.51 -4.00 9.54
N THR A 103 10.63 -3.26 8.85
CA THR A 103 10.42 -3.34 7.40
C THR A 103 10.43 -1.93 6.80
N PRO A 104 10.92 -1.72 5.56
CA PRO A 104 10.87 -0.42 4.90
C PRO A 104 9.44 0.08 4.80
N ARG A 105 9.17 1.21 5.43
CA ARG A 105 7.84 1.80 5.45
C ARG A 105 7.89 3.32 5.43
N VAL A 106 6.74 3.92 5.17
CA VAL A 106 6.49 5.35 5.34
C VAL A 106 5.18 5.56 6.08
N LEU A 107 5.12 6.62 6.88
CA LEU A 107 3.90 7.11 7.48
C LEU A 107 3.40 8.34 6.72
N THR A 108 2.13 8.35 6.35
CA THR A 108 1.48 9.53 5.78
C THR A 108 0.59 10.22 6.81
N TYR A 109 0.53 11.55 6.70
CA TYR A 109 -0.18 12.39 7.65
C TYR A 109 -1.67 12.43 7.35
N ASN A 110 -2.48 12.54 8.40
CA ASN A 110 -3.87 12.98 8.29
C ASN A 110 -3.99 14.51 8.26
N TYR A 111 -5.23 14.99 8.18
CA TYR A 111 -5.59 16.41 8.17
C TYR A 111 -5.09 17.19 9.40
N THR A 112 -4.90 16.53 10.54
CA THR A 112 -4.37 17.13 11.77
C THR A 112 -2.85 17.02 11.90
N ASN A 113 -2.15 16.63 10.84
CA ASN A 113 -0.69 16.39 10.81
C ASN A 113 -0.22 15.29 11.78
N SER A 114 -1.06 14.29 12.03
CA SER A 114 -0.70 13.08 12.76
C SER A 114 -0.28 11.98 11.76
N PRO A 115 0.91 11.37 11.91
CA PRO A 115 1.42 10.35 11.00
C PRO A 115 0.79 8.99 11.35
N ILE A 116 -0.35 8.68 10.74
CA ILE A 116 -1.17 7.54 11.17
C ILE A 116 -1.27 6.42 10.13
N PHE A 117 -1.27 6.75 8.84
CA PHE A 117 -1.45 5.76 7.79
C PHE A 117 -0.11 5.19 7.36
N GLU A 118 -0.05 3.87 7.21
CA GLU A 118 1.19 3.16 6.96
C GLU A 118 1.22 2.60 5.53
N THR A 119 2.35 2.79 4.84
CA THR A 119 2.65 2.08 3.59
C THR A 119 3.95 1.30 3.78
N VAL A 120 3.86 -0.03 3.69
CA VAL A 120 4.97 -0.96 3.85
C VAL A 120 5.45 -1.41 2.47
N LEU A 121 6.75 -1.37 2.21
CA LEU A 121 7.36 -1.87 0.99
C LEU A 121 7.83 -3.31 1.20
N LEU A 122 7.25 -4.20 0.42
CA LEU A 122 7.49 -5.63 0.38
C LEU A 122 8.22 -6.02 -0.90
N ARG A 123 8.70 -7.27 -0.93
CA ARG A 123 9.38 -7.84 -2.09
C ARG A 123 8.73 -9.14 -2.49
N GLU A 124 8.39 -9.27 -3.76
CA GLU A 124 8.11 -10.58 -4.35
C GLU A 124 9.42 -11.34 -4.60
N GLY A 125 9.56 -12.48 -3.94
CA GLY A 125 10.67 -13.41 -4.06
C GLY A 125 10.78 -14.02 -5.46
N GLY A 126 11.98 -14.50 -5.81
CA GLY A 126 12.27 -15.12 -7.12
C GLY A 126 12.41 -14.14 -8.29
N VAL A 127 11.62 -13.06 -8.31
CA VAL A 127 11.57 -12.07 -9.41
C VAL A 127 11.97 -10.65 -8.99
N ASN A 128 12.13 -10.38 -7.69
CA ASN A 128 12.58 -9.10 -7.13
C ASN A 128 11.69 -7.92 -7.57
N ARG A 129 10.38 -8.11 -7.43
CA ARG A 129 9.38 -7.08 -7.76
C ARG A 129 8.90 -6.40 -6.49
N ASP A 130 8.66 -5.09 -6.59
CA ASP A 130 8.14 -4.28 -5.50
C ASP A 130 6.62 -4.46 -5.35
N VAL A 131 6.18 -4.62 -4.10
CA VAL A 131 4.77 -4.65 -3.70
C VAL A 131 4.62 -3.71 -2.51
N TYR A 132 3.62 -2.84 -2.52
CA TYR A 132 3.35 -1.92 -1.41
C TYR A 132 2.08 -2.35 -0.71
N ALA A 133 2.10 -2.45 0.61
CA ALA A 133 0.93 -2.73 1.42
C ALA A 133 0.52 -1.46 2.19
N ALA A 134 -0.66 -0.93 1.91
CA ALA A 134 -1.28 0.07 2.77
C ALA A 134 -2.10 -0.63 3.83
N ILE A 135 -1.81 -0.34 5.11
CA ILE A 135 -2.56 -0.92 6.22
C ILE A 135 -3.91 -0.21 6.34
N ILE A 136 -4.98 -0.98 6.53
CA ILE A 136 -6.33 -0.46 6.70
C ILE A 136 -6.48 0.14 8.11
N HIS A 137 -6.92 1.40 8.14
CA HIS A 137 -7.36 2.13 9.32
C HIS A 137 -8.81 2.55 9.11
N GLU A 138 -9.74 1.68 9.51
CA GLU A 138 -11.17 1.86 9.30
C GLU A 138 -11.67 3.25 9.69
N ASN A 139 -12.43 3.89 8.79
CA ASN A 139 -13.15 5.12 9.04
C ASN A 139 -12.30 6.24 9.66
N THR A 140 -11.04 6.32 9.24
CA THR A 140 -10.07 7.26 9.78
C THR A 140 -10.04 8.56 8.97
N VAL A 141 -9.78 9.69 9.64
CA VAL A 141 -9.66 10.99 8.94
C VAL A 141 -8.38 10.99 8.11
N GLY A 142 -8.51 11.17 6.79
CA GLY A 142 -7.43 11.27 5.83
C GLY A 142 -6.74 12.64 5.80
N PHE A 143 -5.79 12.83 4.89
CA PHE A 143 -4.97 14.03 4.74
C PHE A 143 -5.78 15.26 4.34
N ASP A 144 -6.90 15.06 3.63
CA ASP A 144 -7.78 16.13 3.15
C ASP A 144 -9.00 16.38 4.05
N GLY A 145 -9.08 15.67 5.18
CA GLY A 145 -10.17 15.79 6.15
C GLY A 145 -11.37 14.91 5.85
N THR A 146 -11.36 14.16 4.74
CA THR A 146 -12.38 13.14 4.45
C THR A 146 -12.12 11.88 5.25
N THR A 147 -13.15 11.04 5.41
CA THR A 147 -13.01 9.72 6.03
C THR A 147 -12.55 8.71 4.97
N VAL A 148 -11.47 7.98 5.28
CA VAL A 148 -10.84 6.99 4.40
C VAL A 148 -10.46 5.76 5.22
N ASP A 149 -10.25 4.63 4.55
CA ASP A 149 -9.79 3.40 5.17
C ASP A 149 -8.30 3.17 4.95
N TYR A 150 -7.69 3.80 3.94
CA TYR A 150 -6.25 3.70 3.71
C TYR A 150 -5.68 4.94 3.03
N GLN A 151 -4.36 5.14 3.21
CA GLN A 151 -3.54 6.03 2.39
C GLN A 151 -2.24 5.32 2.03
N ALA A 152 -1.88 5.37 0.75
CA ALA A 152 -0.68 4.81 0.19
C ALA A 152 0.17 5.92 -0.44
N LEU A 153 1.45 5.97 -0.09
CA LEU A 153 2.44 6.74 -0.85
C LEU A 153 3.18 5.80 -1.79
N LEU A 154 3.04 6.03 -3.10
CA LEU A 154 3.63 5.18 -4.12
C LEU A 154 4.57 6.01 -5.01
N PRO A 155 5.73 5.47 -5.40
CA PRO A 155 6.58 6.18 -6.35
C PRO A 155 5.97 6.23 -7.75
N ILE A 156 6.42 7.18 -8.55
CA ILE A 156 6.13 7.23 -9.98
C ILE A 156 7.39 7.00 -10.80
N GLN A 157 7.22 6.56 -12.05
CA GLN A 157 8.35 6.46 -12.96
C GLN A 157 8.73 7.88 -13.42
N THR A 158 9.94 8.34 -13.07
CA THR A 158 10.36 9.73 -13.34
C THR A 158 10.45 10.04 -14.84
N SER A 159 10.72 9.04 -15.68
CA SER A 159 10.82 9.20 -17.14
C SER A 159 9.46 9.43 -17.82
N THR A 160 8.36 8.97 -17.23
CA THR A 160 6.99 9.12 -17.77
C THR A 160 6.12 10.04 -16.93
N GLY A 161 6.52 10.35 -15.69
CA GLY A 161 5.75 11.16 -14.76
C GLY A 161 4.53 10.45 -14.15
N PHE A 162 4.40 9.13 -14.33
CA PHE A 162 3.35 8.32 -13.71
C PHE A 162 3.78 6.85 -13.63
N ALA A 163 3.13 6.07 -12.77
CA ALA A 163 3.22 4.60 -12.76
C ALA A 163 1.83 4.00 -12.57
N GLN A 164 1.50 2.98 -13.38
CA GLN A 164 0.25 2.24 -13.24
C GLN A 164 0.42 1.14 -12.17
N TYR A 165 -0.57 1.04 -11.27
CA TYR A 165 -0.61 0.00 -10.24
C TYR A 165 -1.86 -0.85 -10.38
N TYR A 166 -1.69 -2.16 -10.24
CA TYR A 166 -2.73 -3.12 -9.96
C TYR A 166 -2.97 -3.14 -8.46
N VAL A 167 -4.25 -3.19 -8.08
CA VAL A 167 -4.70 -3.10 -6.70
C VAL A 167 -5.32 -4.44 -6.31
N TYR A 168 -4.91 -4.97 -5.17
CA TYR A 168 -5.46 -6.17 -4.54
C TYR A 168 -5.81 -5.81 -3.09
N ALA A 169 -6.73 -6.55 -2.49
CA ALA A 169 -7.07 -6.34 -1.09
C ALA A 169 -7.19 -7.67 -0.36
N GLU A 170 -6.66 -7.74 0.84
CA GLU A 170 -6.87 -8.81 1.80
C GLU A 170 -7.58 -8.20 3.01
N LEU A 171 -8.70 -8.80 3.40
CA LEU A 171 -9.61 -8.26 4.40
C LEU A 171 -9.76 -9.32 5.50
N SER A 172 -9.73 -8.88 6.75
CA SER A 172 -9.70 -9.77 7.93
C SER A 172 -10.65 -9.35 9.04
#